data_AF-A0A378B4R0-F1
#
_entry.id   AF-A0A378B4R0-F1
#
_cell.length_a   1.000
_cell.length_b   1.000
_cell.length_c   1.000
_cell.angle_alpha   90.00
_cell.angle_beta   90.00
_cell.angle_gamma   90.00
#
_symmetry.space_group_name_H-M   'P 1'
#
loop_
_entity.id
_entity.type
_entity.pdbx_description
1 polymer ?
#
loop_
_entity_poly.entity_id
_entity_poly.type
_entity_poly.pdbx_seq_one_letter_code
_entity_poly.pdbx_strand_id
1 'polypeptide(L)' 'MGALPAHLAALMQTNINVQTLLTEAILTENRDYVYHATMMDPHTAAVLGIEEIYALVDDLIASHGDWLPAWLHR' A
#
# COMPACT_ATOMS: atom_id res chain seq x y z
N MET A 1 -11.79 -2.30 -27.48
CA MET A 1 -10.99 -1.38 -26.64
C MET A 1 -9.54 -1.46 -27.11
N GLY A 2 -8.93 -0.34 -27.51
CA GLY A 2 -7.54 -0.29 -28.01
C GLY A 2 -6.51 -0.21 -26.87
N ALA A 3 -5.22 -0.40 -27.20
CA ALA A 3 -4.14 -0.34 -26.22
C ALA A 3 -3.94 1.10 -25.70
N LEU A 4 -3.76 1.25 -24.38
CA LEU A 4 -3.37 2.51 -23.76
C LEU A 4 -1.97 2.93 -24.27
N PRO A 5 -1.78 4.20 -24.64
CA PRO A 5 -0.45 4.75 -24.86
C PRO A 5 0.47 4.49 -23.65
N ALA A 6 1.72 4.13 -23.92
CA ALA A 6 2.66 3.68 -22.88
C ALA A 6 2.84 4.66 -21.71
N HIS A 7 2.83 5.97 -21.97
CA HIS A 7 2.97 6.98 -20.93
C HIS A 7 1.74 7.04 -19.99
N LEU A 8 0.53 6.83 -20.51
CA LEU A 8 -0.68 6.79 -19.69
C LEU A 8 -0.72 5.50 -18.86
N ALA A 9 -0.32 4.38 -19.46
CA ALA A 9 -0.19 3.12 -18.75
C ALA A 9 0.81 3.22 -17.58
N ALA A 10 1.95 3.89 -17.78
CA ALA A 10 2.95 4.12 -16.75
C ALA A 10 2.41 4.97 -15.58
N LEU A 11 1.67 6.05 -15.87
CA LEU A 11 1.00 6.87 -14.85
C LEU A 11 -0.08 6.09 -14.08
N MET A 12 -0.83 5.23 -14.78
CA MET A 12 -1.79 4.35 -14.11
C MET A 12 -1.07 3.34 -13.21
N GLN A 13 0.06 2.79 -13.66
CA GLN A 13 0.80 1.80 -12.91
C GLN A 13 1.28 2.33 -11.54
N THR A 14 1.73 3.58 -11.47
CA THR A 14 2.14 4.18 -10.18
C THR A 14 0.99 4.28 -9.18
N ASN A 15 -0.25 4.37 -9.65
CA ASN A 15 -1.43 4.40 -8.80
C ASN A 15 -1.95 2.98 -8.48
N ILE A 16 -1.83 2.05 -9.43
CA ILE A 16 -2.33 0.67 -9.33
C ILE A 16 -1.46 -0.20 -8.40
N ASN A 17 -0.17 0.11 -8.29
CA ASN A 17 0.77 -0.68 -7.49
C ASN A 17 0.33 -0.82 -6.02
N VAL A 18 -0.30 0.21 -5.45
CA VAL A 18 -0.84 0.19 -4.08
C VAL A 18 -1.89 -0.90 -3.93
N GLN A 19 -2.88 -0.97 -4.83
CA GLN A 19 -3.95 -1.97 -4.70
C GLN A 19 -3.44 -3.38 -5.04
N THR A 20 -2.49 -3.52 -5.97
CA THR A 20 -1.85 -4.81 -6.25
C THR A 20 -1.17 -5.36 -5.00
N LEU A 21 -0.33 -4.56 -4.35
CA LEU A 21 0.38 -4.99 -3.13
C LEU A 21 -0.56 -5.25 -1.97
N LEU A 22 -1.61 -4.45 -1.80
CA LEU A 22 -2.64 -4.70 -0.78
C LEU A 22 -3.41 -6.01 -1.05
N THR A 23 -3.67 -6.33 -2.32
CA THR A 23 -4.30 -7.60 -2.69
C THR A 23 -3.39 -8.77 -2.31
N GLU A 24 -2.10 -8.67 -2.58
CA GLU A 24 -1.13 -9.69 -2.17
C GLU A 24 -1.01 -9.79 -0.65
N ALA A 25 -1.04 -8.67 0.08
CA ALA A 25 -1.07 -8.66 1.55
C ALA A 25 -2.24 -9.47 2.09
N ILE A 26 -3.44 -9.29 1.52
CA ILE A 26 -4.64 -10.01 1.92
C ILE A 26 -4.56 -11.49 1.56
N LEU A 27 -4.10 -11.83 0.36
CA LEU A 27 -4.02 -13.22 -0.11
C LEU A 27 -2.97 -14.03 0.66
N THR A 28 -1.88 -13.38 1.08
CA THR A 28 -0.76 -14.03 1.78
C THR A 28 -0.79 -13.84 3.30
N GLU A 29 -1.72 -13.03 3.82
CA GLU A 29 -1.74 -12.56 5.21
C GLU A 29 -0.39 -11.98 5.68
N ASN A 30 0.36 -11.35 4.77
CA ASN A 30 1.67 -10.79 5.06
C ASN A 30 1.59 -9.27 5.24
N ARG A 31 1.88 -8.83 6.49
CA ARG A 31 1.89 -7.42 6.90
C ARG A 31 2.94 -6.59 6.17
N ASP A 32 4.06 -7.19 5.73
CA ASP A 32 5.12 -6.49 5.00
C ASP A 32 4.60 -5.82 3.73
N TYR A 33 3.68 -6.48 3.03
CA TYR A 33 3.07 -5.94 1.83
C TYR A 33 2.19 -4.72 2.08
N VAL A 34 1.67 -4.52 3.30
CA VAL A 34 0.94 -3.29 3.65
C VAL A 34 1.90 -2.10 3.70
N TYR A 35 3.06 -2.25 4.33
CA TYR A 35 4.08 -1.20 4.33
C TYR A 35 4.56 -0.91 2.90
N HIS A 36 4.82 -1.94 2.11
CA HIS A 36 5.22 -1.76 0.71
C HIS A 36 4.14 -1.08 -0.13
N ALA A 37 2.86 -1.40 0.09
CA ALA A 37 1.75 -0.72 -0.57
C ALA A 37 1.75 0.78 -0.24
N THR A 38 1.95 1.15 1.03
CA THR A 38 2.02 2.55 1.46
C THR A 38 3.27 3.26 0.92
N MET A 39 4.40 2.57 0.80
CA MET A 39 5.61 3.11 0.13
C MET A 39 5.40 3.37 -1.36
N MET A 40 4.48 2.64 -1.99
CA MET A 40 4.15 2.83 -3.41
C MET A 40 3.06 3.87 -3.64
N ASP A 41 2.42 4.38 -2.59
CA ASP A 41 1.45 5.47 -2.71
C ASP A 41 2.17 6.78 -3.10
N PRO A 42 1.90 7.35 -4.28
CA PRO A 42 2.63 8.51 -4.77
C PRO A 42 2.56 9.73 -3.85
N HIS A 43 1.45 9.89 -3.12
CA HIS A 43 1.31 11.00 -2.19
C HIS A 43 2.14 10.78 -0.93
N THR A 44 2.02 9.61 -0.32
CA THR A 44 2.76 9.26 0.89
C THR A 44 4.27 9.28 0.68
N ALA A 45 4.75 8.65 -0.39
CA ALA A 45 6.17 8.59 -0.73
C ALA A 45 6.80 9.96 -1.09
N ALA A 46 5.98 10.95 -1.45
CA ALA A 46 6.46 12.30 -1.72
C ALA A 46 6.65 13.14 -0.46
N VAL A 47 6.02 12.76 0.66
CA VAL A 47 5.96 13.56 1.89
C VAL A 47 6.74 12.94 3.03
N LEU A 48 6.77 11.60 3.13
CA LEU A 48 7.32 10.87 4.26
C LEU A 48 8.56 10.05 3.88
N GLY A 49 9.53 9.99 4.80
CA GLY A 49 10.61 9.02 4.76
C GLY A 49 10.15 7.60 5.12
N ILE A 50 10.98 6.60 4.83
CA ILE A 50 10.65 5.18 5.03
C ILE A 50 10.26 4.88 6.49
N GLU A 51 11.04 5.37 7.46
CA GLU A 51 10.75 5.15 8.89
C GLU A 51 9.43 5.82 9.32
N GLU A 52 9.12 6.99 8.77
CA GLU A 52 7.85 7.69 9.04
C GLU A 52 6.66 6.94 8.45
N ILE A 53 6.84 6.27 7.30
CA ILE A 53 5.83 5.40 6.71
C ILE A 53 5.56 4.18 7.61
N TYR A 54 6.59 3.53 8.16
CA TYR A 54 6.40 2.45 9.12
C TYR A 54 5.59 2.91 10.33
N ALA A 55 5.99 4.03 10.94
CA ALA A 55 5.29 4.60 12.09
C ALA A 55 3.82 4.94 11.76
N LEU A 56 3.57 5.58 10.61
CA LEU A 56 2.21 5.89 10.15
C LEU A 56 1.35 4.63 10.01
N VAL A 57 1.87 3.59 9.36
CA VAL A 57 1.12 2.34 9.16
C VAL A 57 0.85 1.65 10.49
N ASP A 58 1.81 1.60 11.39
CA ASP A 58 1.64 1.04 12.74
C ASP A 58 0.56 1.80 13.53
N ASP A 59 0.58 3.13 13.50
CA ASP A 59 -0.43 3.98 14.13
C ASP A 59 -1.83 3.77 13.52
N LEU A 60 -1.91 3.59 12.19
CA LEU A 60 -3.17 3.28 11.50
C LEU A 60 -3.70 1.90 11.89
N ILE A 61 -2.85 0.89 11.97
CA ILE A 61 -3.25 -0.45 12.40
C ILE A 61 -3.73 -0.43 13.86
N ALA A 62 -3.00 0.24 14.74
CA ALA A 62 -3.34 0.36 16.16
C ALA A 62 -4.66 1.12 16.36
N SER A 63 -4.88 2.21 15.62
CA SER A 63 -6.09 3.04 15.75
C SER A 63 -7.35 2.38 15.20
N HIS A 64 -7.24 1.55 14.16
CA HIS A 64 -8.38 0.83 13.60
C HIS A 64 -8.69 -0.48 14.34
N GLY A 65 -7.69 -1.06 15.03
CA GLY A 65 -7.89 -2.20 15.93
C GLY A 65 -8.68 -3.33 15.25
N ASP A 66 -9.69 -3.85 15.96
CA ASP A 66 -10.52 -4.99 15.52
C ASP A 66 -11.31 -4.78 14.21
N TRP A 67 -11.32 -3.58 13.64
CA TRP A 67 -11.90 -3.33 12.31
C TRP A 67 -11.02 -3.91 11.20
N LEU A 68 -9.75 -4.14 11.49
CA LEU A 68 -8.80 -4.77 10.60
C LEU A 68 -8.73 -6.29 10.84
N PRO A 69 -8.38 -7.06 9.81
CA PRO A 69 -8.11 -8.48 9.97
C PRO A 69 -7.11 -8.78 11.09
N ALA A 70 -7.38 -9.82 11.87
CA ALA A 70 -6.55 -10.23 13.01
C ALA A 70 -5.08 -10.48 12.65
N TRP A 71 -4.77 -10.82 11.39
CA TRP A 71 -3.39 -11.05 10.94
C TRP A 71 -2.55 -9.77 10.88
N LEU A 72 -3.15 -8.59 10.81
CA LEU A 72 -2.43 -7.31 10.82
C LEU A 72 -1.91 -6.92 12.21
N HIS A 73 -2.45 -7.51 13.27
CA HIS A 73 -2.04 -7.24 14.66
C HIS A 73 -0.94 -8.19 15.15
N ARG A 74 -0.47 -9.09 14.29
CA ARG A 74 0.57 -10.08 14.61
C ARG A 74 1.96 -9.52 14.42
#